data_AF-A0A1B6DS54-F1
#
_entry.id   AF-A0A1B6DS54-F1
#
_cell.length_a   1.000
_cell.length_b   1.000
_cell.length_c   1.000
_cell.angle_alpha   90.00
_cell.angle_beta   90.00
_cell.angle_gamma   90.00
#
_symmetry.space_group_name_H-M   'P 1'
#
loop_
_entity.id
_entity.type
_entity.pdbx_description
1 polymer ?
#
loop_
_entity_poly.entity_id
_entity_poly.type
_entity_poly.pdbx_seq_one_letter_code
_entity_poly.pdbx_strand_id
1 'polypeptide(L)'
;DAILNSTGPYTIFVPTDQAFRSLLVQLGGPDKAEEKFQDNPRLLSGLLLHHVIPGAFQAESLQDEMTGVSLAGTQLRVNTYSVQDEEWNDVKVLTINGAKVLPEKKDMFIPQ
;
A
#
# COMPACT_ATOMS: atom_id res chain seq x y z
N ASP A 1 11.28 1.66 -16.08
CA ASP A 1 12.06 0.43 -15.81
C ASP A 1 13.30 0.57 -14.93
N ALA A 2 13.73 1.77 -14.48
CA ALA A 2 14.99 1.92 -13.75
C ALA A 2 14.89 2.06 -12.21
N ILE A 3 13.70 2.29 -11.65
CA ILE A 3 13.57 2.64 -10.22
C ILE A 3 13.65 1.39 -9.32
N LEU A 4 13.17 0.23 -9.78
CA LEU A 4 13.24 -1.02 -8.99
C LEU A 4 14.60 -1.72 -9.08
N ASN A 5 15.51 -1.28 -9.97
CA ASN A 5 16.82 -1.91 -10.16
C ASN A 5 17.94 -1.24 -9.34
N SER A 6 17.68 -0.11 -8.65
CA SER A 6 18.72 0.56 -7.84
C SER A 6 18.73 0.03 -6.40
N THR A 7 19.36 -1.14 -6.23
CA THR A 7 20.15 -1.54 -5.04
C THR A 7 19.52 -1.31 -3.67
N GLY A 8 18.34 -1.87 -3.42
CA GLY A 8 17.83 -1.99 -2.06
C GLY A 8 16.61 -2.91 -1.99
N PRO A 9 16.38 -3.62 -0.88
CA PRO A 9 15.10 -4.27 -0.69
C PRO A 9 13.98 -3.23 -0.70
N TYR A 10 12.82 -3.59 -1.23
CA TYR A 10 11.62 -2.76 -1.21
C TYR A 10 10.50 -3.48 -0.46
N THR A 11 9.69 -2.71 0.25
CA THR A 11 8.40 -3.16 0.76
C THR A 11 7.31 -2.56 -0.12
N ILE A 12 6.43 -3.42 -0.64
CA ILE A 12 5.31 -3.04 -1.50
C ILE A 12 4.00 -3.32 -0.77
N PHE A 13 3.21 -2.27 -0.54
CA PHE A 13 1.86 -2.41 0.00
C PHE A 13 0.87 -2.62 -1.14
N VAL A 14 0.55 -3.88 -1.43
CA VAL A 14 -0.32 -4.22 -2.56
C VAL A 14 -1.79 -3.99 -2.21
N PRO A 15 -2.53 -3.13 -2.94
CA PRO A 15 -3.96 -2.97 -2.74
C PRO A 15 -4.73 -4.24 -3.12
N THR A 16 -5.87 -4.46 -2.48
CA THR A 16 -6.76 -5.58 -2.84
C THR A 16 -7.53 -5.32 -4.12
N ASP A 17 -8.03 -6.36 -4.77
CA ASP A 17 -8.93 -6.24 -5.92
C ASP A 17 -10.16 -5.38 -5.61
N GLN A 18 -10.67 -5.46 -4.37
CA GLN A 18 -11.77 -4.62 -3.92
C GLN A 18 -11.39 -3.13 -3.92
N ALA A 19 -10.19 -2.79 -3.42
CA ALA A 19 -9.69 -1.41 -3.45
C ALA A 19 -9.57 -0.89 -4.88
N PHE A 20 -9.08 -1.71 -5.82
CA PHE A 20 -9.04 -1.35 -7.24
C PHE A 20 -10.44 -1.14 -7.83
N ARG A 21 -11.41 -2.02 -7.53
CA ARG A 21 -12.79 -1.86 -7.99
C ARG A 21 -13.42 -0.57 -7.46
N SER A 22 -13.21 -0.24 -6.19
CA SER A 22 -13.68 1.02 -5.59
C SER A 22 -13.06 2.24 -6.27
N LEU A 23 -11.76 2.21 -6.58
CA LEU A 23 -11.10 3.27 -7.32
C LEU A 23 -11.70 3.46 -8.72
N LEU A 24 -11.93 2.37 -9.46
CA LEU A 24 -12.53 2.42 -10.80
C LEU A 24 -13.94 3.03 -10.76
N VAL A 25 -14.74 2.69 -9.75
CA VAL A 25 -16.07 3.29 -9.56
C VAL A 25 -15.96 4.80 -9.31
N GLN A 26 -15.02 5.24 -8.46
CA GLN A 26 -14.79 6.66 -8.20
C GLN A 26 -14.32 7.44 -9.43
N LEU A 27 -13.56 6.79 -10.31
CA LEU A 27 -13.11 7.37 -11.58
C LEU A 27 -14.20 7.37 -12.66
N GLY A 28 -15.40 6.85 -12.37
CA GLY A 28 -16.55 6.84 -13.27
C GLY A 28 -16.64 5.61 -14.17
N GLY A 29 -15.98 4.51 -13.80
CA GLY A 29 -15.98 3.24 -14.51
C GLY A 29 -14.60 2.86 -15.09
N PRO A 30 -14.43 1.61 -15.53
CA PRO A 30 -13.17 1.12 -16.10
C PRO A 30 -12.75 1.90 -17.34
N ASP A 31 -13.67 2.19 -18.26
CA ASP A 31 -13.36 2.89 -19.52
C ASP A 31 -12.82 4.30 -19.28
N LYS A 32 -13.44 5.05 -18.35
CA LYS A 32 -13.00 6.41 -17.98
C LYS A 32 -11.70 6.41 -17.20
N ALA A 33 -11.49 5.39 -16.36
CA ALA A 33 -10.22 5.23 -15.65
C ALA A 33 -9.09 4.94 -16.65
N GLU A 34 -9.34 4.05 -17.61
CA GLU A 34 -8.39 3.73 -18.67
C GLU A 34 -8.05 4.98 -19.50
N GLU A 35 -9.04 5.74 -19.96
CA GLU A 35 -8.82 7.01 -20.67
C GLU A 35 -7.92 7.96 -19.86
N LYS A 36 -8.21 8.15 -18.56
CA LYS A 36 -7.39 8.98 -17.67
C LYS A 36 -5.95 8.48 -17.53
N PHE A 37 -5.74 7.17 -17.47
CA PHE A 37 -4.40 6.60 -17.35
C PHE A 37 -3.64 6.63 -18.68
N GLN A 38 -4.33 6.51 -19.81
CA GLN A 38 -3.74 6.68 -21.14
C GLN A 38 -3.34 8.14 -21.39
N ASP A 39 -4.20 9.08 -21.01
CA ASP A 39 -3.94 10.53 -21.13
C ASP A 39 -2.76 10.97 -20.26
N ASN A 40 -2.61 10.36 -19.07
CA ASN A 40 -1.54 10.71 -18.15
C ASN A 40 -0.90 9.47 -17.49
N PRO A 41 0.06 8.83 -18.16
CA PRO A 41 0.74 7.65 -17.64
C PRO A 41 1.59 7.95 -16.38
N ARG A 42 1.90 9.23 -16.12
CA ARG A 42 2.60 9.63 -14.89
C ARG A 42 1.69 9.50 -13.66
N LEU A 43 0.37 9.64 -13.81
CA LEU A 43 -0.56 9.42 -12.71
C LEU A 43 -0.54 7.97 -12.25
N LEU A 44 -0.63 7.02 -13.19
CA LEU A 44 -0.56 5.60 -12.87
C LEU A 44 0.79 5.23 -12.26
N SER A 45 1.88 5.73 -12.84
CA SER A 45 3.23 5.49 -12.31
C SER A 45 3.39 6.04 -10.89
N GLY A 46 2.93 7.27 -10.64
CA GLY A 46 2.97 7.88 -9.31
C GLY A 46 2.10 7.14 -8.29
N LEU A 47 0.91 6.69 -8.71
CA LEU A 47 0.03 5.88 -7.87
C LEU A 47 0.70 4.55 -7.49
N LEU A 48 1.32 3.85 -8.44
CA LEU A 48 2.01 2.59 -8.15
C LEU A 48 3.24 2.82 -7.24
N LEU A 49 4.06 3.84 -7.54
CA LEU A 49 5.24 4.19 -6.74
C LEU A 49 4.88 4.68 -5.33
N HIS A 50 3.67 5.21 -5.12
CA HIS A 50 3.17 5.57 -3.79
C HIS A 50 3.11 4.36 -2.85
N HIS A 51 2.87 3.16 -3.40
CA HIS A 51 2.75 1.92 -2.64
C HIS A 51 4.10 1.23 -2.37
N VAL A 52 5.21 1.83 -2.81
CA VAL A 52 6.55 1.25 -2.68
C VAL A 52 7.40 2.08 -1.73
N ILE A 53 7.92 1.45 -0.68
CA ILE A 53 8.88 2.05 0.26
C ILE A 53 10.25 1.39 0.10
N PRO A 54 11.35 2.17 0.05
CA PRO A 54 12.70 1.63 0.13
C PRO A 54 12.99 1.07 1.54
N GLY A 55 13.47 -0.17 1.60
CA GLY A 55 13.76 -0.93 2.83
C GLY A 55 13.02 -2.26 2.86
N ALA A 56 13.56 -3.21 3.63
CA ALA A 56 12.87 -4.47 3.97
C ALA A 56 12.16 -4.30 5.31
N PHE A 57 10.85 -4.08 5.26
CA PHE A 57 9.99 -4.06 6.43
C PHE A 57 9.02 -5.22 6.36
N GLN A 58 8.93 -5.96 7.46
CA GLN A 58 7.89 -6.95 7.71
C GLN A 58 6.71 -6.30 8.44
N ALA A 59 5.50 -6.78 8.23
CA ALA A 59 4.32 -6.25 8.90
C ALA A 59 4.47 -6.26 10.43
N GLU A 60 5.10 -7.30 10.99
CA GLU A 60 5.35 -7.44 12.43
C GLU A 60 6.42 -6.46 12.96
N SER A 61 7.29 -5.96 12.08
CA SER A 61 8.34 -4.99 12.44
C SER A 61 7.84 -3.55 12.48
N LEU A 62 6.67 -3.29 11.91
CA LEU A 62 6.08 -1.96 11.83
C LEU A 62 5.55 -1.52 13.20
N GLN A 63 5.85 -0.29 13.57
CA GLN A 63 5.48 0.30 14.87
C GLN A 63 4.48 1.42 14.68
N ASP A 64 3.68 1.68 15.72
CA ASP A 64 2.78 2.82 15.75
C ASP A 64 3.55 4.13 15.56
N GLU A 65 2.94 5.08 14.84
CA GLU A 65 3.52 6.38 14.49
C GLU A 65 4.78 6.33 13.60
N MET A 66 5.15 5.16 13.09
CA MET A 66 6.25 5.05 12.14
C MET A 66 5.91 5.76 10.83
N THR A 67 6.86 6.50 10.28
CA THR A 67 6.70 7.17 8.98
C THR A 67 7.78 6.75 8.01
N GLY A 68 7.41 6.61 6.73
CA GLY A 68 8.33 6.33 5.63
C GLY A 68 8.06 7.23 4.44
N VAL A 69 9.01 7.35 3.53
CA VAL A 69 8.85 8.07 2.26
C VAL A 69 8.75 7.05 1.15
N SER A 70 7.67 7.10 0.35
CA SER A 70 7.51 6.22 -0.80
C SER A 70 8.41 6.64 -1.97
N LEU A 71 8.54 5.79 -2.99
CA LEU A 71 9.26 6.13 -4.22
C LEU A 71 8.58 7.25 -5.03
N ALA A 72 7.31 7.55 -4.76
CA ALA A 72 6.62 8.72 -5.30
C ALA A 72 6.99 10.03 -4.57
N GLY A 73 7.78 9.97 -3.49
CA GLY A 73 8.17 11.12 -2.66
C GLY A 73 7.14 11.54 -1.64
N THR A 74 6.07 10.76 -1.45
CA THR A 74 5.00 11.05 -0.48
C THR A 74 5.27 10.36 0.85
N GLN A 75 4.87 11.00 1.95
CA GLN A 75 4.96 10.40 3.28
C GLN A 75 3.86 9.35 3.49
N LEU A 76 4.25 8.19 4.00
CA LEU A 76 3.37 7.14 4.50
C LEU A 76 3.49 7.09 6.02
N ARG A 77 2.35 6.94 6.70
CA ARG A 77 2.28 6.79 8.16
C ARG A 77 1.67 5.45 8.50
N VAL A 78 2.30 4.77 9.43
CA VAL A 78 1.86 3.52 10.04
C VAL A 78 1.14 3.85 11.33
N ASN A 79 0.00 3.23 11.56
CA ASN A 79 -0.68 3.28 12.83
C ASN A 79 -1.11 1.89 13.30
N THR A 80 -1.03 1.66 14.61
CA THR A 80 -1.51 0.43 15.24
C THR A 80 -2.61 0.75 16.23
N TYR A 81 -3.76 0.08 16.08
CA TYR A 81 -4.90 0.23 16.98
C TYR A 81 -5.16 -1.08 17.70
N SER A 82 -5.48 -1.02 18.98
CA SER A 82 -6.05 -2.14 19.72
C SER A 82 -7.57 -2.05 19.64
N VAL A 83 -8.22 -3.05 19.07
CA VAL A 83 -9.68 -3.16 19.00
C VAL A 83 -10.11 -4.50 19.57
N GLN A 84 -11.38 -4.64 19.92
CA GLN A 84 -11.96 -5.92 20.33
C GLN A 84 -12.73 -6.52 19.17
N ASP A 85 -12.55 -7.83 18.95
CA ASP A 85 -13.37 -8.57 18.00
C ASP A 85 -14.75 -8.93 18.58
N GLU A 86 -15.58 -9.64 17.81
CA GLU A 86 -16.92 -10.06 18.23
C GLU A 86 -16.90 -10.99 19.46
N GLU A 87 -15.76 -11.61 19.74
CA GLU A 87 -15.51 -12.52 20.85
C GLU A 87 -14.83 -11.81 22.05
N TRP A 88 -14.72 -10.48 22.01
CA TRP A 88 -14.05 -9.65 23.03
C TRP A 88 -12.55 -9.93 23.18
N ASN A 89 -11.91 -10.52 22.18
CA ASN A 89 -10.46 -10.67 22.16
C ASN A 89 -9.80 -9.37 21.71
N ASP A 90 -8.72 -8.98 22.37
CA ASP A 90 -7.91 -7.84 21.95
C ASP A 90 -7.15 -8.21 20.66
N VAL A 91 -7.49 -7.55 19.55
CA VAL A 91 -6.82 -7.71 18.26
C VAL A 91 -6.14 -6.41 17.85
N LYS A 92 -4.93 -6.55 17.32
CA LYS A 92 -4.16 -5.41 16.78
C LYS A 92 -4.52 -5.21 15.32
N VAL A 93 -4.87 -3.98 14.98
CA VAL A 93 -5.13 -3.53 13.61
C VAL A 93 -4.01 -2.60 13.18
N LEU A 94 -3.28 -3.02 12.16
CA LEU A 94 -2.27 -2.22 11.50
C LEU A 94 -2.89 -1.46 10.31
N THR A 95 -2.59 -0.17 10.18
CA THR A 95 -2.98 0.63 9.02
C THR A 95 -1.80 1.38 8.43
N ILE A 96 -1.81 1.57 7.11
CA ILE A 96 -0.88 2.42 6.36
C ILE A 96 -1.70 3.53 5.72
N ASN A 97 -1.47 4.80 6.11
CA ASN A 97 -2.27 5.94 5.69
C ASN A 97 -3.79 5.72 5.90
N GLY A 98 -4.17 5.00 6.96
CA GLY A 98 -5.57 4.65 7.26
C GLY A 98 -6.11 3.44 6.48
N ALA A 99 -5.39 2.91 5.49
CA ALA A 99 -5.74 1.65 4.83
C ALA A 99 -5.37 0.46 5.72
N LYS A 100 -6.35 -0.37 6.07
CA LYS A 100 -6.15 -1.56 6.92
C LYS A 100 -5.29 -2.61 6.20
N VAL A 101 -4.25 -3.08 6.86
CA VAL A 101 -3.47 -4.23 6.42
C VAL A 101 -4.22 -5.50 6.80
N LEU A 102 -4.42 -6.41 5.84
CA LEU A 102 -5.15 -7.66 6.07
C LEU A 102 -4.24 -8.68 6.77
N PRO A 103 -4.58 -9.12 8.00
CA PRO A 103 -3.73 -10.04 8.77
C PRO A 103 -3.63 -11.43 8.12
N GLU A 104 -4.63 -11.88 7.36
CA GLU A 104 -4.57 -13.13 6.61
C GLU A 104 -3.67 -13.10 5.36
N LYS A 105 -3.22 -11.92 4.92
CA LYS A 105 -2.33 -11.76 3.76
C LYS A 105 -0.90 -11.54 4.26
N LYS A 106 -0.19 -12.66 4.45
CA LYS A 106 1.21 -12.68 4.91
C LYS A 106 2.13 -11.93 3.98
N ASP A 107 3.20 -11.38 4.55
CA ASP A 107 4.34 -10.82 3.81
C ASP A 107 4.84 -11.83 2.76
N MET A 108 4.92 -11.36 1.51
CA MET A 108 5.46 -12.15 0.41
C MET A 108 6.89 -11.68 0.12
N PHE A 109 7.87 -12.53 0.43
CA PHE A 109 9.26 -12.25 0.10
C PHE A 109 9.49 -12.48 -1.39
N ILE A 110 9.89 -11.43 -2.10
CA ILE A 110 10.27 -11.50 -3.51
C ILE A 110 11.79 -11.45 -3.58
N PRO A 111 12.48 -12.55 -3.96
CA PRO A 111 13.93 -12.53 -4.12
C PRO A 111 14.32 -11.47 -5.18
N GLN A 112 15.29 -10.63 -4.82
CA GLN A 112 15.86 -9.59 -5.70
C GLN A 112 17.05 -10.14 -6.47
#